data_AF-A0A2T0UA66-F1
#
_entry.id   AF-A0A2T0UA66-F1
#
_cell.length_a   1.000
_cell.length_b   1.000
_cell.length_c   1.000
_cell.angle_alpha   90.00
_cell.angle_beta   90.00
_cell.angle_gamma   90.00
#
_symmetry.space_group_name_H-M   'P 1'
#
loop_
_entity.id
_entity.type
_entity.pdbx_description
1 polymer ?
#
loop_
_entity_poly.entity_id
_entity_poly.type
_entity_poly.pdbx_seq_one_letter_code
_entity_poly.pdbx_strand_id
1 'polypeptide(L)'
;MSNTDASVPWGRPAVDSIPLPPFGTAEERTRFTRALQLHVALVDDGAPSLAAKVLAEALGSGRRGPGGGGPDLTPLELTVALATYFPAPWTPAALAAVLADRHGAPRDLGDGSWNWGYDPDFTAVPREGGGWEVERHERGSRRPFATLERDGDLVLMWMDHVRTSFAYPYGWRAEAAVADALAEPVRAVRRAHAADAGRPYLVNWRAERERFLDEGRA
;
A
#
# COMPACT_ATOMS: atom_id res chain seq x y z
N MET A 1 13.14 -19.08 13.72
CA MET A 1 11.74 -18.87 13.32
C MET A 1 11.65 -17.46 12.78
N SER A 2 11.23 -17.27 11.53
CA SER A 2 11.07 -15.92 10.95
C SER A 2 9.94 -15.20 11.68
N ASN A 3 10.21 -14.00 12.21
CA ASN A 3 9.25 -13.23 13.01
C ASN A 3 8.44 -12.27 12.13
N THR A 4 7.90 -12.79 11.03
CA THR A 4 7.19 -12.00 10.02
C THR A 4 5.69 -11.93 10.34
N ASP A 5 5.10 -10.74 10.24
CA ASP A 5 3.67 -10.50 10.49
C ASP A 5 2.80 -11.24 9.46
N ALA A 6 1.85 -12.06 9.94
CA ALA A 6 0.95 -12.85 9.10
C ALA A 6 -0.05 -12.01 8.29
N SER A 7 -0.23 -10.73 8.62
CA SER A 7 -1.08 -9.79 7.89
C SER A 7 -0.43 -9.25 6.61
N VAL A 8 0.89 -9.45 6.43
CA VAL A 8 1.63 -9.05 5.25
C VAL A 8 1.49 -10.14 4.17
N PRO A 9 1.18 -9.79 2.90
CA PRO A 9 1.00 -10.75 1.82
C PRO A 9 2.34 -11.23 1.25
N TRP A 10 3.13 -11.93 2.07
CA TRP A 10 4.44 -12.47 1.69
C TRP A 10 4.38 -13.34 0.43
N GLY A 11 5.40 -13.23 -0.43
CA GLY A 11 5.50 -14.00 -1.66
C GLY A 11 4.47 -13.65 -2.75
N ARG A 12 3.71 -12.55 -2.61
CA ARG A 12 2.75 -12.14 -3.65
C ARG A 12 3.47 -11.88 -5.00
N PRO A 13 2.84 -12.22 -6.13
CA PRO A 13 3.38 -11.87 -7.43
C PRO A 13 3.31 -10.36 -7.68
N ALA A 14 4.34 -9.84 -8.36
CA ALA A 14 4.31 -8.51 -8.94
C ALA A 14 3.57 -8.52 -10.29
N VAL A 15 3.06 -7.35 -10.69
CA VAL A 15 2.45 -7.13 -12.01
C VAL A 15 3.39 -6.25 -12.81
N ASP A 16 4.24 -6.86 -13.62
CA ASP A 16 5.34 -6.20 -14.36
C ASP A 16 4.88 -5.10 -15.32
N SER A 17 3.61 -5.11 -15.74
CA SER A 17 3.05 -4.11 -16.63
C SER A 17 2.73 -2.77 -15.95
N ILE A 18 2.74 -2.71 -14.62
CA ILE A 18 2.50 -1.48 -13.86
C ILE A 18 3.80 -0.64 -13.86
N PRO A 19 3.77 0.62 -14.37
CA PRO A 19 4.97 1.46 -14.38
C PRO A 19 5.40 1.83 -12.96
N LEU A 20 6.68 2.11 -12.75
CA LEU A 20 7.23 2.55 -11.46
C LEU A 20 7.80 3.96 -11.52
N PRO A 21 7.81 4.68 -10.39
CA PRO A 21 8.55 5.92 -10.28
C PRO A 21 10.08 5.69 -10.27
N PRO A 22 10.88 6.68 -10.71
CA PRO A 22 10.45 7.94 -11.30
C PRO A 22 9.78 7.68 -12.66
N PHE A 23 8.59 8.24 -12.86
CA PHE A 23 7.86 8.04 -14.12
C PHE A 23 8.55 8.87 -15.20
N GLY A 24 8.72 8.33 -16.40
CA GLY A 24 9.23 9.08 -17.54
C GLY A 24 8.20 10.09 -18.07
N THR A 25 6.90 9.85 -17.83
CA THR A 25 5.81 10.71 -18.29
C THR A 25 4.64 10.81 -17.31
N ALA A 26 3.82 11.84 -17.48
CA ALA A 26 2.54 11.99 -16.78
C ALA A 26 1.54 10.86 -17.11
N GLU A 27 1.66 10.27 -18.30
CA GLU A 27 0.82 9.14 -18.73
C GLU A 27 1.19 7.85 -17.99
N GLU A 28 2.48 7.59 -17.78
CA GLU A 28 2.95 6.49 -16.92
C GLU A 28 2.42 6.63 -15.51
N ARG A 29 2.54 7.82 -14.91
CA ARG A 29 1.91 8.09 -13.61
C ARG A 29 0.41 7.84 -13.66
N THR A 30 -0.29 8.32 -14.68
CA THR A 30 -1.74 8.08 -14.83
C THR A 30 -2.08 6.59 -14.89
N ARG A 31 -1.25 5.79 -15.58
CA ARG A 31 -1.41 4.32 -15.63
C ARG A 31 -1.19 3.71 -14.25
N PHE A 32 -0.16 4.13 -13.51
CA PHE A 32 0.04 3.72 -12.11
C PHE A 32 -1.16 4.06 -11.23
N THR A 33 -1.65 5.31 -11.26
CA THR A 33 -2.78 5.76 -10.44
C THR A 33 -4.05 4.97 -10.75
N ARG A 34 -4.34 4.71 -12.03
CA ARG A 34 -5.51 3.92 -12.45
C ARG A 34 -5.40 2.47 -11.99
N ALA A 35 -4.23 1.86 -12.11
CA ALA A 35 -3.99 0.52 -11.61
C ALA A 35 -4.15 0.47 -10.08
N LEU A 36 -3.70 1.50 -9.35
CA LEU A 36 -3.88 1.62 -7.91
C LEU A 36 -5.35 1.77 -7.51
N GLN A 37 -6.12 2.59 -8.23
CA GLN A 37 -7.57 2.75 -8.03
C GLN A 37 -8.30 1.42 -8.27
N LEU A 38 -7.94 0.70 -9.33
CA LEU A 38 -8.52 -0.60 -9.64
C LEU A 38 -8.17 -1.63 -8.56
N HIS A 39 -6.91 -1.67 -8.11
CA HIS A 39 -6.46 -2.54 -7.01
C HIS A 39 -7.29 -2.31 -5.74
N VAL A 40 -7.44 -1.04 -5.32
CA VAL A 40 -8.30 -0.68 -4.17
C VAL A 40 -9.72 -1.20 -4.35
N ALA A 41 -10.30 -1.05 -5.54
CA ALA A 41 -11.66 -1.51 -5.82
C ALA A 41 -11.78 -3.05 -5.84
N LEU A 42 -10.73 -3.77 -6.22
CA LEU A 42 -10.71 -5.24 -6.22
C LEU A 42 -10.53 -5.81 -4.81
N VAL A 43 -9.68 -5.22 -3.97
CA VAL A 43 -9.46 -5.69 -2.59
C VAL A 43 -10.61 -5.36 -1.64
N ASP A 44 -11.44 -4.37 -1.98
CA ASP A 44 -12.62 -4.00 -1.18
C ASP A 44 -13.66 -5.12 -1.15
N ASP A 45 -14.22 -5.40 0.02
CA ASP A 45 -15.15 -6.52 0.21
C ASP A 45 -16.57 -6.18 -0.29
N GLY A 46 -17.06 -6.95 -1.29
CA GLY A 46 -18.45 -6.89 -1.74
C GLY A 46 -18.72 -5.85 -2.85
N ALA A 47 -19.67 -4.92 -2.63
CA ALA A 47 -19.85 -3.78 -3.55
C ALA A 47 -18.81 -2.69 -3.26
N PRO A 48 -18.50 -1.78 -4.22
CA PRO A 48 -17.65 -0.64 -3.98
C PRO A 48 -18.16 0.13 -2.76
N SER A 49 -17.40 0.02 -1.67
CA SER A 49 -17.66 0.72 -0.44
C SER A 49 -17.60 2.22 -0.73
N LEU A 50 -18.30 3.00 0.09
CA LEU A 50 -18.21 4.45 0.00
C LEU A 50 -16.76 4.91 0.19
N ALA A 51 -15.98 4.20 1.02
CA ALA A 51 -14.57 4.49 1.24
C ALA A 51 -13.72 4.29 -0.03
N ALA A 52 -13.89 3.15 -0.73
CA ALA A 52 -13.19 2.89 -1.98
C ALA A 52 -13.53 3.92 -3.07
N LYS A 53 -14.81 4.31 -3.18
CA LYS A 53 -15.25 5.37 -4.12
C LYS A 53 -14.59 6.71 -3.80
N VAL A 54 -14.64 7.14 -2.53
CA VAL A 54 -14.03 8.41 -2.09
C VAL A 54 -12.52 8.40 -2.31
N LEU A 55 -11.85 7.29 -2.01
CA LEU A 55 -10.41 7.16 -2.23
C LEU A 55 -10.04 7.20 -3.71
N ALA A 56 -10.84 6.55 -4.57
CA ALA A 56 -10.64 6.60 -6.00
C ALA A 56 -10.77 8.05 -6.54
N GLU A 57 -11.79 8.80 -6.10
CA GLU A 57 -11.95 10.21 -6.48
C GLU A 57 -10.81 11.09 -5.96
N ALA A 58 -10.33 10.86 -4.73
CA ALA A 58 -9.19 11.58 -4.16
C ALA A 58 -7.91 11.34 -4.98
N LEU A 59 -7.61 10.09 -5.34
CA LEU A 59 -6.50 9.72 -6.21
C LEU A 59 -6.63 10.37 -7.60
N GLY A 60 -7.85 10.42 -8.15
CA GLY A 60 -8.13 11.03 -9.45
C GLY A 60 -7.99 12.56 -9.45
N SER A 61 -8.27 13.21 -8.32
CA SER A 61 -8.23 14.67 -8.17
C SER A 61 -6.81 15.23 -8.28
N GLY A 62 -5.81 14.44 -7.88
CA GLY A 62 -4.39 14.77 -8.04
C GLY A 62 -3.95 15.00 -9.49
N ARG A 63 -4.78 14.67 -10.49
CA ARG A 63 -4.55 14.90 -11.93
C ARG A 63 -5.04 16.26 -12.42
N ARG A 64 -5.96 16.90 -11.69
CA ARG A 64 -6.71 18.09 -12.15
C ARG A 64 -6.25 19.40 -11.49
N GLY A 65 -5.38 19.32 -10.48
CA GLY A 65 -4.87 20.50 -9.77
C GLY A 65 -3.69 21.20 -10.47
N PRO A 66 -3.38 22.47 -10.13
CA PRO A 66 -2.16 23.13 -10.56
C PRO A 66 -0.94 22.34 -10.04
N GLY A 67 -0.07 21.87 -10.93
CA GLY A 67 1.05 20.96 -10.59
C GLY A 67 0.69 19.46 -10.58
N GLY A 68 -0.59 19.10 -10.71
CA GLY A 68 -1.08 17.72 -10.68
C GLY A 68 -0.83 16.89 -11.94
N GLY A 69 -0.28 17.49 -12.99
CA GLY A 69 0.04 16.81 -14.26
C GLY A 69 1.48 16.29 -14.36
N GLY A 70 2.30 16.45 -13.32
CA GLY A 70 3.70 16.02 -13.35
C GLY A 70 3.88 14.49 -13.27
N PRO A 71 5.07 13.99 -13.63
CA PRO A 71 5.43 12.57 -13.55
C PRO A 71 5.84 12.14 -12.13
N ASP A 72 5.57 12.93 -11.09
CA ASP A 72 6.01 12.61 -9.74
C ASP A 72 4.93 11.84 -8.96
N LEU A 73 5.34 10.79 -8.24
CA LEU A 73 4.46 10.05 -7.35
C LEU A 73 4.00 10.97 -6.20
N THR A 74 2.70 11.10 -6.02
CA THR A 74 2.16 11.94 -4.94
C THR A 74 2.22 11.23 -3.58
N PRO A 75 2.24 11.99 -2.46
CA PRO A 75 2.18 11.41 -1.12
C PRO A 75 0.94 10.53 -0.88
N LEU A 76 -0.21 10.87 -1.48
CA LEU A 76 -1.44 10.08 -1.38
C LEU A 76 -1.28 8.75 -2.14
N GLU A 77 -0.78 8.78 -3.37
CA GLU A 77 -0.54 7.57 -4.17
C GLU A 77 0.44 6.63 -3.45
N LEU A 78 1.55 7.16 -2.91
CA LEU A 78 2.48 6.37 -2.11
C LEU A 78 1.80 5.78 -0.87
N THR A 79 1.05 6.58 -0.11
CA THR A 79 0.38 6.11 1.11
C THR A 79 -0.59 4.98 0.83
N VAL A 80 -1.41 5.10 -0.22
CA VAL A 80 -2.36 4.05 -0.62
C VAL A 80 -1.61 2.82 -1.13
N ALA A 81 -0.55 2.99 -1.92
CA ALA A 81 0.26 1.88 -2.43
C ALA A 81 0.89 1.06 -1.30
N LEU A 82 1.43 1.72 -0.27
CA LEU A 82 2.00 1.05 0.91
C LEU A 82 0.91 0.37 1.75
N ALA A 83 -0.18 1.06 2.04
CA ALA A 83 -1.25 0.56 2.93
C ALA A 83 -2.03 -0.62 2.33
N THR A 84 -2.04 -0.75 1.00
CA THR A 84 -2.77 -1.82 0.28
C THR A 84 -1.84 -2.87 -0.32
N TYR A 85 -0.54 -2.81 -0.03
CA TYR A 85 0.49 -3.64 -0.64
C TYR A 85 0.34 -3.72 -2.17
N PHE A 86 0.31 -2.58 -2.85
CA PHE A 86 0.01 -2.49 -4.28
C PHE A 86 1.03 -3.27 -5.15
N PRO A 87 0.61 -4.16 -6.08
CA PRO A 87 1.48 -5.07 -6.83
C PRO A 87 2.22 -4.48 -8.02
N ALA A 88 2.61 -3.20 -7.94
CA ALA A 88 3.64 -2.71 -8.86
C ALA A 88 4.97 -3.47 -8.63
N PRO A 89 5.83 -3.61 -9.65
CA PRO A 89 7.05 -4.44 -9.60
C PRO A 89 8.19 -3.78 -8.83
N TRP A 90 7.87 -3.19 -7.67
CA TRP A 90 8.80 -2.46 -6.80
C TRP A 90 10.08 -3.26 -6.57
N THR A 91 11.22 -2.60 -6.82
CA THR A 91 12.52 -3.08 -6.35
C THR A 91 12.86 -2.40 -5.02
N PRO A 92 13.79 -2.95 -4.22
CA PRO A 92 14.31 -2.27 -3.05
C PRO A 92 14.79 -0.84 -3.39
N ALA A 93 15.57 -0.69 -4.46
CA ALA A 93 16.07 0.62 -4.87
C ALA A 93 14.94 1.61 -5.24
N ALA A 94 13.94 1.18 -6.02
CA ALA A 94 12.84 2.06 -6.43
C ALA A 94 11.95 2.47 -5.24
N LEU A 95 11.67 1.54 -4.32
CA LEU A 95 10.89 1.86 -3.13
C LEU A 95 11.69 2.77 -2.17
N ALA A 96 12.98 2.50 -1.96
CA ALA A 96 13.84 3.34 -1.13
C ALA A 96 13.90 4.79 -1.66
N ALA A 97 14.00 4.96 -2.99
CA ALA A 97 14.04 6.28 -3.61
C ALA A 97 12.79 7.13 -3.31
N VAL A 98 11.58 6.55 -3.38
CA VAL A 98 10.34 7.28 -3.05
C VAL A 98 10.10 7.42 -1.54
N LEU A 99 10.85 6.68 -0.73
CA LEU A 99 10.80 6.76 0.73
C LEU A 99 11.87 7.69 1.32
N ALA A 100 12.82 8.21 0.53
CA ALA A 100 14.03 8.87 1.01
C ALA A 100 13.79 9.97 2.05
N ASP A 101 12.70 10.73 1.92
CA ASP A 101 12.35 11.83 2.83
C ASP A 101 11.62 11.37 4.11
N ARG A 102 11.29 10.08 4.23
CA ARG A 102 10.64 9.54 5.42
C ARG A 102 11.65 9.27 6.53
N HIS A 103 11.21 9.52 7.76
CA HIS A 103 11.97 9.16 8.95
C HIS A 103 12.23 7.66 8.97
N GLY A 104 13.51 7.26 8.96
CA GLY A 104 13.93 5.86 9.07
C GLY A 104 13.87 5.12 7.74
N ALA A 105 13.89 5.86 6.62
CA ALA A 105 13.88 5.30 5.27
C ALA A 105 15.04 4.31 5.04
N PRO A 106 14.84 3.32 4.15
CA PRO A 106 15.90 2.43 3.71
C PRO A 106 17.03 3.18 3.01
N ARG A 107 18.27 2.80 3.36
CA ARG A 107 19.51 3.35 2.80
C ARG A 107 20.40 2.21 2.34
N ASP A 108 20.93 2.35 1.14
CA ASP A 108 21.94 1.44 0.59
C ASP A 108 23.27 1.66 1.31
N LEU A 109 23.92 0.56 1.72
CA LEU A 109 25.24 0.58 2.36
C LEU A 109 26.40 0.49 1.36
N GLY A 110 26.11 0.30 0.07
CA GLY A 110 27.08 0.29 -1.03
C GLY A 110 27.67 -1.09 -1.35
N ASP A 111 27.31 -2.12 -0.58
CA ASP A 111 27.70 -3.53 -0.80
C ASP A 111 26.50 -4.41 -1.18
N GLY A 112 25.37 -3.80 -1.54
CA GLY A 112 24.10 -4.47 -1.80
C GLY A 112 23.25 -4.68 -0.54
N SER A 113 23.76 -4.37 0.64
CA SER A 113 23.02 -4.40 1.89
C SER A 113 22.20 -3.11 2.10
N TRP A 114 21.12 -3.23 2.86
CA TRP A 114 20.24 -2.10 3.19
C TRP A 114 20.11 -1.93 4.69
N ASN A 115 20.08 -0.69 5.17
CA ASN A 115 19.77 -0.35 6.55
C ASN A 115 18.58 0.61 6.65
N TRP A 116 17.70 0.40 7.63
CA TRP A 116 16.55 1.29 7.88
C TRP A 116 16.19 1.31 9.37
N GLY A 117 15.36 2.28 9.77
CA GLY A 117 15.03 2.52 11.18
C GLY A 117 16.09 3.33 11.93
N TYR A 118 15.98 3.36 13.26
CA TYR A 118 16.92 4.09 14.14
C TYR A 118 17.23 3.32 15.42
N ASP A 119 16.23 3.08 16.28
CA ASP A 119 16.31 2.16 17.42
C ASP A 119 14.89 1.60 17.70
N PRO A 120 14.59 0.36 17.31
CA PRO A 120 15.48 -0.53 16.58
C PRO A 120 15.82 -0.01 15.18
N ASP A 121 17.03 -0.33 14.71
CA ASP A 121 17.37 -0.35 13.28
C ASP A 121 17.50 -1.78 12.78
N PHE A 122 17.45 -1.92 11.46
CA PHE A 122 17.45 -3.21 10.79
C PHE A 122 18.42 -3.16 9.63
N THR A 123 19.09 -4.28 9.40
CA THR A 123 20.01 -4.45 8.27
C THR A 123 19.60 -5.68 7.49
N ALA A 124 19.41 -5.55 6.18
CA ALA A 124 19.19 -6.66 5.26
C ALA A 124 20.45 -6.89 4.43
N VAL A 125 20.94 -8.12 4.42
CA VAL A 125 22.09 -8.57 3.62
C VAL A 125 21.60 -9.59 2.59
N PRO A 126 22.05 -9.52 1.33
CA PRO A 126 21.64 -10.48 0.31
C PRO A 126 22.16 -11.88 0.61
N ARG A 127 21.37 -12.90 0.29
CA ARG A 127 21.73 -14.31 0.45
C ARG A 127 22.28 -14.92 -0.85
N GLU A 128 23.19 -15.87 -0.69
CA GLU A 128 23.57 -16.75 -1.79
C GLU A 128 22.35 -17.57 -2.23
N GLY A 129 21.97 -17.48 -3.51
CA GLY A 129 20.74 -18.08 -4.04
C GLY A 129 19.50 -17.17 -4.07
N GLY A 130 19.63 -15.92 -3.62
CA GLY A 130 18.57 -14.91 -3.64
C GLY A 130 17.86 -14.70 -2.31
N GLY A 131 17.12 -13.59 -2.19
CA GLY A 131 16.47 -13.21 -0.93
C GLY A 131 17.43 -12.53 0.06
N TRP A 132 17.00 -12.43 1.32
CA TRP A 132 17.63 -11.55 2.31
C TRP A 132 17.69 -12.18 3.71
N GLU A 133 18.80 -11.97 4.41
CA GLU A 133 18.87 -12.12 5.87
C GLU A 133 18.70 -10.75 6.52
N VAL A 134 17.75 -10.66 7.44
CA VAL A 134 17.48 -9.41 8.17
C VAL A 134 17.91 -9.57 9.62
N GLU A 135 18.78 -8.68 10.05
CA GLU A 135 19.18 -8.52 11.45
C GLU A 135 18.45 -7.32 12.05
N ARG A 136 18.04 -7.43 13.31
CA ARG A 136 17.54 -6.31 14.10
C ARG A 136 18.58 -5.93 15.14
N HIS A 137 18.89 -4.64 15.20
CA HIS A 137 19.74 -4.06 16.21
C HIS A 137 18.89 -3.12 17.09
N GLU A 138 18.94 -3.34 18.39
CA GLU A 138 18.24 -2.52 19.38
C GLU A 138 19.10 -2.39 20.63
N ARG A 139 19.28 -1.16 21.13
CA ARG A 139 19.97 -0.89 22.41
C ARG A 139 21.31 -1.65 22.54
N GLY A 140 22.10 -1.68 21.47
CA GLY A 140 23.44 -2.31 21.44
C GLY A 140 23.43 -3.84 21.25
N SER A 141 22.27 -4.48 21.11
CA SER A 141 22.15 -5.92 20.87
C SER A 141 21.70 -6.21 19.44
N ARG A 142 22.43 -7.09 18.76
CA ARG A 142 22.12 -7.59 17.41
C ARG A 142 21.54 -8.99 17.48
N ARG A 143 20.50 -9.26 16.71
CA ARG A 143 19.89 -10.60 16.60
C ARG A 143 19.27 -10.83 15.23
N PRO A 144 19.32 -12.07 14.71
CA PRO A 144 18.53 -12.45 13.54
C PRO A 144 17.05 -12.12 13.74
N PHE A 145 16.43 -11.50 12.75
CA PHE A 145 15.04 -11.06 12.79
C PHE A 145 14.16 -11.85 11.81
N ALA A 146 14.56 -11.91 10.54
CA ALA A 146 13.81 -12.60 9.50
C ALA A 146 14.74 -13.14 8.42
N THR A 147 14.24 -14.16 7.73
CA THR A 147 14.84 -14.68 6.51
C THR A 147 13.79 -14.55 5.42
N LEU A 148 14.12 -13.82 4.35
CA LEU A 148 13.24 -13.53 3.23
C LEU A 148 13.70 -14.32 2.02
N GLU A 149 12.76 -14.90 1.30
CA GLU A 149 13.06 -15.80 0.19
C GLU A 149 13.16 -15.07 -1.15
N ARG A 150 12.54 -13.89 -1.28
CA ARG A 150 12.50 -13.11 -2.52
C ARG A 150 12.79 -11.64 -2.28
N ASP A 151 13.24 -10.94 -3.32
CA ASP A 151 13.46 -9.48 -3.27
C ASP A 151 12.18 -8.71 -2.99
N GLY A 152 11.06 -9.17 -3.54
CA GLY A 152 9.73 -8.59 -3.26
C GLY A 152 9.32 -8.72 -1.80
N ASP A 153 9.87 -9.67 -1.05
CA ASP A 153 9.58 -9.79 0.37
C ASP A 153 10.26 -8.67 1.17
N LEU A 154 11.46 -8.20 0.78
CA LEU A 154 12.08 -7.04 1.44
C LEU A 154 11.25 -5.76 1.23
N VAL A 155 10.73 -5.59 0.02
CA VAL A 155 9.79 -4.50 -0.30
C VAL A 155 8.54 -4.58 0.57
N LEU A 156 7.95 -5.76 0.72
CA LEU A 156 6.77 -5.98 1.56
C LEU A 156 7.03 -5.66 3.03
N MET A 157 8.21 -6.05 3.54
CA MET A 157 8.63 -5.70 4.89
C MET A 157 8.71 -4.19 5.09
N TRP A 158 9.26 -3.45 4.13
CA TRP A 158 9.30 -1.99 4.22
C TRP A 158 7.91 -1.35 4.10
N MET A 159 7.05 -1.88 3.24
CA MET A 159 5.64 -1.44 3.19
C MET A 159 4.97 -1.59 4.55
N ASP A 160 5.21 -2.72 5.23
CA ASP A 160 4.67 -2.98 6.56
C ASP A 160 5.26 -2.08 7.66
N HIS A 161 6.57 -1.86 7.66
CA HIS A 161 7.22 -0.98 8.64
C HIS A 161 6.86 0.50 8.46
N VAL A 162 6.56 0.93 7.23
CA VAL A 162 6.37 2.34 6.89
C VAL A 162 4.90 2.73 6.77
N ARG A 163 3.97 1.79 6.56
CA ARG A 163 2.54 2.09 6.54
C ARG A 163 2.07 2.62 7.89
N THR A 164 1.08 3.51 7.87
CA THR A 164 0.43 3.98 9.08
C THR A 164 -0.53 2.93 9.61
N SER A 165 -0.14 2.19 10.65
CA SER A 165 -1.00 1.16 11.26
C SER A 165 -2.05 1.70 12.24
N PHE A 166 -1.90 2.95 12.70
CA PHE A 166 -2.76 3.57 13.73
C PHE A 166 -3.36 4.91 13.27
N ALA A 167 -3.90 4.92 12.05
CA ALA A 167 -4.61 6.10 11.55
C ALA A 167 -5.92 6.29 12.33
N TYR A 168 -6.24 7.51 12.75
CA TYR A 168 -7.53 7.80 13.37
C TYR A 168 -8.69 7.32 12.48
N PRO A 169 -9.74 6.68 13.03
CA PRO A 169 -9.97 6.39 14.46
C PRO A 169 -9.38 5.05 14.95
N TYR A 170 -8.67 4.31 14.11
CA TYR A 170 -8.12 2.99 14.43
C TYR A 170 -6.92 3.09 15.36
N GLY A 171 -7.02 2.47 16.53
CA GLY A 171 -6.03 2.62 17.60
C GLY A 171 -6.23 3.88 18.46
N TRP A 172 -7.30 4.64 18.23
CA TRP A 172 -7.65 5.83 19.00
C TRP A 172 -8.98 5.66 19.73
N ARG A 173 -9.12 6.31 20.89
CA ARG A 173 -10.41 6.45 21.55
C ARG A 173 -11.17 7.62 20.91
N ALA A 174 -12.21 7.32 20.15
CA ALA A 174 -13.09 8.34 19.61
C ALA A 174 -13.90 9.04 20.72
N GLU A 175 -14.19 10.32 20.51
CA GLU A 175 -15.03 11.10 21.43
C GLU A 175 -16.51 10.67 21.29
N ALA A 176 -17.10 10.16 22.37
CA ALA A 176 -18.45 9.60 22.35
C ALA A 176 -19.50 10.63 21.91
N ALA A 177 -19.41 11.88 22.40
CA ALA A 177 -20.34 12.94 22.05
C ALA A 177 -20.36 13.23 20.54
N VAL A 178 -19.18 13.23 19.89
CA VAL A 178 -19.07 13.42 18.44
C VAL A 178 -19.62 12.22 17.68
N ALA A 179 -19.31 11.00 18.13
CA ALA A 179 -19.83 9.77 17.51
C ALA A 179 -21.37 9.70 17.58
N ASP A 180 -21.95 10.06 18.73
CA ASP A 180 -23.39 10.11 18.94
C ASP A 180 -24.05 11.19 18.06
N ALA A 181 -23.44 12.38 17.97
CA ALA A 181 -23.93 13.45 17.09
C ALA A 181 -23.90 13.06 15.60
N LEU A 182 -22.93 12.24 15.18
CA LEU A 182 -22.82 11.74 13.80
C LEU A 182 -23.74 10.55 13.49
N ALA A 183 -24.29 9.88 14.50
CA ALA A 183 -24.95 8.58 14.30
C ALA A 183 -26.12 8.63 13.31
N GLU A 184 -27.06 9.56 13.46
CA GLU A 184 -28.22 9.64 12.55
C GLU A 184 -27.86 10.14 11.14
N PRO A 185 -27.07 11.21 10.97
CA PRO A 185 -26.55 11.58 9.65
C PRO A 185 -25.82 10.43 8.93
N VAL A 186 -24.98 9.68 9.65
CA VAL A 186 -24.27 8.52 9.09
C VAL A 186 -25.25 7.43 8.67
N ARG A 187 -26.30 7.13 9.45
CA ARG A 187 -27.34 6.17 9.05
C ARG A 187 -28.05 6.61 7.77
N ALA A 188 -28.36 7.89 7.62
CA ALA A 188 -28.97 8.42 6.40
C ALA A 188 -28.04 8.25 5.17
N VAL A 189 -26.76 8.57 5.30
CA VAL A 189 -25.75 8.36 4.24
C VAL A 189 -25.63 6.88 3.90
N ARG A 190 -25.60 5.99 4.90
CA ARG A 190 -25.54 4.53 4.68
C ARG A 190 -26.74 4.02 3.89
N ARG A 191 -27.97 4.50 4.19
CA ARG A 191 -29.17 4.15 3.43
C ARG A 191 -29.08 4.63 1.98
N ALA A 192 -28.64 5.87 1.76
CA ALA A 192 -28.48 6.43 0.41
C ALA A 192 -27.43 5.66 -0.40
N HIS A 193 -26.29 5.33 0.20
CA HIS A 193 -25.25 4.52 -0.46
C HIS A 193 -25.72 3.10 -0.76
N ALA A 194 -26.50 2.48 0.13
CA ALA A 194 -27.09 1.16 -0.15
C ALA A 194 -28.02 1.20 -1.37
N ALA A 195 -28.82 2.26 -1.52
CA ALA A 195 -29.65 2.46 -2.71
C ALA A 195 -28.80 2.68 -3.98
N ASP A 196 -27.72 3.46 -3.89
CA ASP A 196 -26.77 3.65 -5.00
C ASP A 196 -26.10 2.33 -5.39
N ALA A 197 -25.65 1.53 -4.41
CA ALA A 197 -25.03 0.23 -4.62
C ALA A 197 -25.94 -0.80 -5.34
N GLY A 198 -27.26 -0.59 -5.33
CA GLY A 198 -28.22 -1.39 -6.09
C GLY A 198 -28.33 -1.00 -7.58
N ARG A 199 -27.65 0.06 -8.03
CA ARG A 199 -27.71 0.49 -9.43
C ARG A 199 -26.98 -0.48 -10.36
N PRO A 200 -27.45 -0.66 -11.61
CA PRO A 200 -26.92 -1.68 -12.52
C PRO A 200 -25.40 -1.64 -12.71
N TYR A 201 -24.79 -0.46 -12.81
CA TYR A 201 -23.34 -0.36 -13.04
C TYR A 201 -22.50 -0.87 -11.86
N LEU A 202 -22.98 -0.75 -10.61
CA LEU A 202 -22.28 -1.29 -9.43
C LEU A 202 -22.53 -2.78 -9.24
N VAL A 203 -23.72 -3.24 -9.63
CA VAL A 203 -24.02 -4.68 -9.70
C VAL A 203 -23.13 -5.36 -10.75
N ASN A 204 -23.02 -4.77 -11.95
CA ASN A 204 -22.16 -5.27 -13.01
C ASN A 204 -20.69 -5.27 -12.60
N TRP A 205 -20.22 -4.17 -11.99
CA TRP A 205 -18.86 -4.11 -11.44
C TRP A 205 -18.60 -5.23 -10.43
N ARG A 206 -19.54 -5.52 -9.52
CA ARG A 206 -19.35 -6.63 -8.56
C ARG A 206 -19.18 -7.96 -9.30
N ALA A 207 -20.00 -8.23 -10.32
CA ALA A 207 -19.86 -9.44 -11.12
C ALA A 207 -18.52 -9.49 -11.88
N GLU A 208 -18.06 -8.34 -12.41
CA GLU A 208 -16.74 -8.21 -13.04
C GLU A 208 -15.60 -8.50 -12.06
N ARG A 209 -15.65 -7.91 -10.86
CA ARG A 209 -14.70 -8.15 -9.78
C ARG A 209 -14.57 -9.64 -9.46
N GLU A 210 -15.68 -10.33 -9.22
CA GLU A 210 -15.62 -11.77 -8.90
C GLU A 210 -14.98 -12.56 -10.04
N ARG A 211 -15.32 -12.25 -11.31
CA ARG A 211 -14.65 -12.89 -12.46
C ARG A 211 -13.14 -12.66 -12.45
N PHE A 212 -12.69 -11.42 -12.22
CA PHE A 212 -11.25 -11.13 -12.15
C PHE A 212 -10.53 -11.86 -11.01
N LEU A 213 -11.22 -12.08 -9.87
CA LEU A 213 -10.64 -12.75 -8.71
C LEU A 213 -10.71 -14.29 -8.81
N ASP A 214 -11.72 -14.84 -9.48
CA ASP A 214 -11.89 -16.28 -9.68
C ASP A 214 -11.03 -16.81 -10.84
N GLU A 215 -10.90 -16.06 -11.93
CA GLU A 215 -10.03 -16.42 -13.08
C GLU A 215 -8.54 -16.43 -12.70
N GLY A 216 -8.15 -15.84 -11.56
CA GLY A 216 -6.80 -15.94 -10.99
C GLY A 216 -6.50 -17.24 -10.21
N ARG A 217 -7.47 -18.16 -10.10
CA ARG A 217 -7.32 -19.46 -9.41
C ARG A 217 -7.32 -20.68 -10.35
N ALA A 218 -7.40 -20.48 -11.67
CA ALA A 218 -7.43 -21.55 -12.67
C ALA A 218 -6.04 -21.84 -13.25
#